data_AF-A0A832HY12-F1
#
_entry.id   AF-A0A832HY12-F1
#
_cell.length_a   1.000
_cell.length_b   1.000
_cell.length_c   1.000
_cell.angle_alpha   90.00
_cell.angle_beta   90.00
_cell.angle_gamma   90.00
#
_symmetry.space_group_name_H-M   'P 1'
#
loop_
_entity.id
_entity.type
_entity.pdbx_description
1 polymer ?
#
loop_
_entity_poly.entity_id
_entity_poly.type
_entity_poly.pdbx_seq_one_letter_code
_entity_poly.pdbx_strand_id
1 'polypeptide(L)'
;MSTKITLSEEFRQLVEARMKQTIDGIENTLQHILKSQEISLEKLKEEIQGLEESFNLLSQKWNLEILYILFLRKACSFNDLKKTLAINSRTLSDKLKILRRHKYVERIVEDGPPLRVRYTLTKMGRDTVLLALPLLYYASRLDMH
;
A
#
# COMPACT_ATOMS: atom_id res chain seq x y z
N MET A 1 -15.61 26.61 30.26
CA MET A 1 -16.41 26.19 29.09
C MET A 1 -15.56 25.22 28.30
N SER A 2 -16.05 23.99 28.12
CA SER A 2 -15.27 22.84 27.63
C SER A 2 -15.03 22.92 26.12
N THR A 3 -13.78 23.05 25.71
CA THR A 3 -13.33 22.98 24.32
C THR A 3 -13.53 21.54 23.83
N LYS A 4 -14.50 21.32 22.94
CA LYS A 4 -14.63 20.06 22.20
C LYS A 4 -13.41 19.94 21.29
N ILE A 5 -12.37 19.25 21.74
CA ILE A 5 -11.44 18.64 20.80
C ILE A 5 -12.26 17.57 20.10
N THR A 6 -12.57 17.78 18.82
CA THR A 6 -13.29 16.78 18.04
C THR A 6 -12.41 15.55 17.93
N LEU A 7 -12.99 14.35 18.09
CA LEU A 7 -12.34 13.06 17.94
C LEU A 7 -11.42 12.97 16.69
N SER A 8 -11.71 13.76 15.65
CA SER A 8 -10.89 13.88 14.44
C SER A 8 -9.53 14.55 14.64
N GLU A 9 -9.44 15.56 15.51
CA GLU A 9 -8.19 16.32 15.74
C GLU A 9 -7.24 15.53 16.64
N GLU A 10 -7.75 14.96 17.74
CA GLU A 10 -7.00 13.99 18.56
C GLU A 10 -6.50 12.80 17.74
N PHE A 11 -7.35 12.26 16.87
CA PHE A 11 -6.97 11.16 15.98
C PHE A 11 -5.87 11.58 15.00
N ARG A 12 -5.97 12.77 14.41
CA ARG A 12 -4.95 13.31 13.50
C ARG A 12 -3.61 13.49 14.22
N GLN A 13 -3.60 14.09 15.40
CA GLN A 13 -2.38 14.29 16.20
C GLN A 13 -1.72 12.95 16.56
N LEU A 14 -2.52 11.95 16.92
CA LEU A 14 -2.01 10.61 17.20
C LEU A 14 -1.38 9.95 15.97
N VAL A 15 -1.99 10.11 14.79
CA VAL A 15 -1.45 9.61 13.52
C VAL A 15 -0.13 10.31 13.18
N GLU A 16 -0.09 11.64 13.27
CA GLU A 16 1.11 12.43 12.99
C GLU A 16 2.26 12.07 13.94
N ALA A 17 1.98 11.91 15.24
CA ALA A 17 2.98 11.50 16.23
C ALA A 17 3.56 10.12 15.93
N ARG A 18 2.72 9.14 15.56
CA ARG A 18 3.17 7.79 15.17
C ARG A 18 4.00 7.82 13.88
N MET A 19 3.59 8.63 12.90
CA MET A 19 4.35 8.79 11.67
C MET A 19 5.73 9.36 11.94
N LYS A 20 5.82 10.43 12.74
CA LYS A 20 7.10 11.02 13.15
C LYS A 20 7.99 10.00 13.86
N GLN A 21 7.46 9.31 14.87
CA GLN A 21 8.21 8.27 15.58
C GLN A 21 8.72 7.16 14.64
N THR A 22 7.91 6.77 13.65
CA THR A 22 8.29 5.74 12.67
C THR A 22 9.42 6.23 11.76
N ILE A 23 9.31 7.46 11.25
CA ILE A 23 10.33 8.08 10.39
C ILE A 23 11.65 8.23 11.17
N ASP A 24 11.60 8.78 12.38
CA ASP A 24 12.78 8.93 13.24
C ASP A 24 13.43 7.57 13.54
N GLY A 25 12.62 6.53 13.79
CA GLY A 25 13.10 5.17 14.00
C GLY A 25 13.79 4.57 12.77
N ILE A 26 13.22 4.77 11.58
CA ILE A 26 13.82 4.34 10.30
C ILE A 26 15.12 5.08 10.06
N GLU A 27 15.15 6.40 10.24
CA GLU A 27 16.35 7.22 10.05
C GLU A 27 17.47 6.77 10.98
N ASN A 28 17.19 6.61 12.28
CA ASN A 28 18.18 6.12 13.24
C ASN A 28 18.72 4.74 12.86
N THR A 29 17.85 3.83 12.40
CA THR A 29 18.26 2.49 11.95
C THR A 29 19.19 2.58 10.75
N LEU A 30 18.84 3.39 9.74
CA LEU A 30 19.67 3.60 8.55
C LEU A 30 21.00 4.25 8.91
N GLN A 31 20.99 5.31 9.72
CA GLN A 31 22.22 5.97 10.17
C GLN A 31 23.14 5.01 10.92
N HIS A 32 22.60 4.09 11.72
CA HIS A 32 23.39 3.05 12.39
C HIS A 32 24.02 2.06 11.41
N ILE A 33 23.29 1.62 10.39
CA ILE A 33 23.79 0.70 9.36
C ILE A 33 24.87 1.40 8.52
N LEU A 34 24.62 2.65 8.13
CA LEU A 34 25.46 3.43 7.22
C LEU A 34 26.72 4.02 7.87
N LYS A 35 26.74 4.20 9.21
CA LYS A 35 27.88 4.76 9.96
C LYS A 35 29.18 3.97 9.84
N SER A 36 29.17 2.76 9.26
CA SER A 36 30.31 1.86 9.19
C SER A 36 30.86 1.62 7.77
N GLN A 37 30.20 2.11 6.71
CA GLN A 37 30.64 1.92 5.32
C GLN A 37 30.23 3.11 4.44
N GLU A 38 31.17 3.71 3.70
CA GLU A 38 30.80 4.47 2.49
C GLU A 38 30.18 3.46 1.51
N ILE A 39 28.90 3.64 1.16
CA ILE A 39 28.26 2.83 0.12
C ILE A 39 28.86 3.26 -1.21
N SER A 40 29.56 2.35 -1.89
CA SER A 40 30.02 2.59 -3.25
C SER A 40 28.83 2.63 -4.21
N LEU A 41 29.00 3.33 -5.34
CA LEU A 41 27.95 3.45 -6.36
C LEU A 41 27.54 2.08 -6.93
N GLU A 42 28.47 1.14 -7.00
CA GLU A 42 28.24 -0.23 -7.45
C GLU A 42 27.29 -0.95 -6.50
N LYS A 43 27.53 -0.87 -5.19
CA LYS A 43 26.68 -1.50 -4.17
C LYS A 43 25.29 -0.87 -4.13
N LEU A 44 25.19 0.45 -4.27
CA LEU A 44 23.90 1.13 -4.38
C LEU A 44 23.12 0.64 -5.60
N LYS A 45 23.79 0.45 -6.74
CA LYS A 45 23.15 -0.05 -7.96
C LYS A 45 22.60 -1.47 -7.77
N GLU A 46 23.36 -2.35 -7.12
CA GLU A 46 22.92 -3.71 -6.79
C GLU A 46 21.70 -3.72 -5.87
N GLU A 47 21.70 -2.87 -4.83
CA GLU A 47 20.56 -2.74 -3.92
C GLU A 47 19.31 -2.25 -4.64
N ILE A 48 19.42 -1.21 -5.47
CA ILE A 48 18.30 -0.70 -6.26
C ILE A 48 17.79 -1.74 -7.25
N GLN A 49 18.68 -2.48 -7.91
CA GLN A 49 18.30 -3.57 -8.81
C GLN A 49 17.51 -4.67 -8.07
N GLY A 50 17.86 -4.96 -6.82
CA GLY A 50 17.12 -5.88 -5.96
C GLY A 50 15.70 -5.39 -5.60
N LEU A 51 15.46 -4.08 -5.66
CA LEU A 51 14.16 -3.45 -5.36
C LEU A 51 13.35 -3.09 -6.62
N GLU A 52 13.96 -3.17 -7.80
CA GLU A 52 13.39 -2.70 -9.07
C GLU A 52 12.02 -3.32 -9.36
N GLU A 53 11.87 -4.63 -9.15
CA GLU A 53 10.60 -5.32 -9.38
C GLU A 53 9.48 -4.79 -8.47
N SER A 54 9.81 -4.50 -7.21
CA SER A 54 8.86 -3.94 -6.25
C SER A 54 8.50 -2.49 -6.59
N PHE A 55 9.49 -1.68 -6.98
CA PHE A 55 9.24 -0.32 -7.45
C PHE A 55 8.35 -0.30 -8.68
N ASN A 56 8.69 -1.08 -9.71
CA ASN A 56 7.93 -1.16 -10.95
C ASN A 56 6.51 -1.69 -10.70
N LEU A 57 6.35 -2.64 -9.79
CA LEU A 57 5.03 -3.16 -9.43
C LEU A 57 4.20 -2.12 -8.69
N LEU A 58 4.70 -1.53 -7.60
CA LEU A 58 3.87 -0.69 -6.72
C LEU A 58 3.63 0.71 -7.30
N SER A 59 4.55 1.25 -8.10
CA SER A 59 4.39 2.55 -8.77
C SER A 59 3.42 2.51 -9.95
N GLN A 60 3.13 1.31 -10.47
CA GLN A 60 2.21 1.16 -11.59
C GLN A 60 0.78 1.56 -11.20
N LYS A 61 0.18 2.40 -12.03
CA LYS A 61 -1.22 2.82 -11.89
C LYS A 61 -2.14 1.63 -11.61
N TRP A 62 -3.07 1.85 -10.69
CA TRP A 62 -4.09 0.92 -10.19
C TRP A 62 -3.62 -0.11 -9.17
N ASN A 63 -2.32 -0.40 -9.04
CA ASN A 63 -1.89 -1.47 -8.16
C ASN A 63 -2.15 -1.12 -6.69
N LEU A 64 -1.67 0.04 -6.21
CA LEU A 64 -1.93 0.47 -4.84
C LEU A 64 -3.43 0.76 -4.60
N GLU A 65 -4.14 1.28 -5.59
CA GLU A 65 -5.58 1.56 -5.48
C GLU A 65 -6.39 0.26 -5.35
N ILE A 66 -6.05 -0.80 -6.10
CA ILE A 66 -6.66 -2.13 -5.95
C ILE A 66 -6.39 -2.66 -4.54
N LEU A 67 -5.14 -2.60 -4.07
CA LEU A 67 -4.80 -3.10 -2.74
C LEU A 67 -5.55 -2.32 -1.65
N TYR A 68 -5.66 -1.00 -1.78
CA TYR A 68 -6.38 -0.15 -0.84
C TYR A 68 -7.88 -0.47 -0.80
N ILE A 69 -8.52 -0.66 -1.96
CA ILE A 69 -9.94 -1.07 -2.02
C ILE A 69 -10.13 -2.42 -1.31
N LEU A 70 -9.27 -3.40 -1.59
CA LEU A 70 -9.34 -4.72 -0.96
C LEU A 70 -9.06 -4.67 0.55
N PHE A 71 -8.20 -3.77 1.02
CA PHE A 71 -7.97 -3.53 2.44
C PHE A 71 -9.26 -3.06 3.14
N LEU A 72 -9.91 -2.04 2.58
CA LEU A 72 -11.12 -1.45 3.17
C LEU A 72 -12.34 -2.38 3.09
N ARG A 73 -12.50 -3.06 1.95
CA ARG A 73 -13.67 -3.91 1.68
C ARG A 73 -13.51 -5.35 2.17
N LYS A 74 -12.29 -5.76 2.56
CA LYS A 74 -11.86 -7.13 2.91
C LYS A 74 -11.94 -8.13 1.76
N ALA A 75 -13.03 -8.11 0.97
CA ALA A 75 -13.23 -8.93 -0.21
C ALA A 75 -14.09 -8.21 -1.27
N CYS A 76 -13.68 -8.25 -2.54
CA CYS A 76 -14.41 -7.65 -3.67
C CYS A 76 -14.55 -8.62 -4.84
N SER A 77 -15.65 -8.53 -5.58
CA SER A 77 -15.76 -9.15 -6.91
C SER A 77 -14.97 -8.36 -7.95
N PHE A 78 -14.75 -8.96 -9.12
CA PHE A 78 -14.14 -8.26 -10.26
C PHE A 78 -14.95 -7.01 -10.66
N ASN A 79 -16.29 -7.10 -10.65
CA ASN A 79 -17.15 -6.00 -11.04
C ASN A 79 -17.13 -4.85 -10.01
N ASP A 80 -16.97 -5.15 -8.73
CA ASP A 80 -16.82 -4.12 -7.70
C ASP A 80 -15.55 -3.29 -7.98
N LEU A 81 -14.41 -3.96 -8.15
CA LEU A 81 -13.13 -3.32 -8.46
C LEU A 81 -13.20 -2.51 -9.76
N LYS A 82 -13.80 -3.08 -10.81
CA LYS A 82 -13.97 -2.43 -12.11
C LYS A 82 -14.75 -1.13 -11.99
N LYS A 83 -15.90 -1.16 -11.29
CA LYS A 83 -16.77 -0.01 -11.11
C LYS A 83 -16.11 1.07 -10.25
N THR A 84 -15.48 0.68 -9.14
CA THR A 84 -14.83 1.64 -8.23
C THR A 84 -13.66 2.36 -8.89
N LEU A 85 -12.88 1.68 -9.73
CA LEU A 85 -11.70 2.27 -10.38
C LEU A 85 -11.98 2.88 -11.75
N ALA A 86 -13.20 2.74 -12.29
CA ALA A 86 -13.55 3.10 -13.67
C ALA A 86 -12.53 2.55 -14.71
N ILE A 87 -12.02 1.34 -14.46
CA ILE A 87 -10.97 0.70 -15.26
C ILE A 87 -11.58 -0.30 -16.26
N ASN A 88 -10.97 -0.48 -17.43
CA ASN A 88 -11.42 -1.48 -18.39
C ASN A 88 -11.10 -2.92 -17.92
N SER A 89 -11.85 -3.90 -18.44
CA SER A 89 -11.74 -5.30 -18.01
C SER A 89 -10.38 -5.93 -18.33
N ARG A 90 -9.73 -5.56 -19.44
CA ARG A 90 -8.42 -6.10 -19.82
C ARG A 90 -7.37 -5.66 -18.81
N THR A 91 -7.25 -4.36 -18.58
CA THR A 91 -6.29 -3.80 -17.63
C THR A 91 -6.52 -4.32 -16.21
N LEU A 92 -7.76 -4.40 -15.73
CA LEU A 92 -8.02 -4.95 -14.39
C LEU A 92 -7.60 -6.42 -14.27
N SER A 93 -7.85 -7.22 -15.32
CA SER A 93 -7.44 -8.63 -15.35
C SER A 93 -5.92 -8.76 -15.28
N ASP A 94 -5.19 -7.94 -16.05
CA ASP A 94 -3.72 -7.94 -16.04
C ASP A 94 -3.17 -7.52 -14.67
N LYS A 95 -3.73 -6.47 -14.07
CA LYS A 95 -3.32 -5.99 -12.74
C LYS A 95 -3.58 -7.04 -11.66
N LEU A 96 -4.76 -7.66 -11.64
CA LEU A 96 -5.06 -8.73 -10.70
C LEU A 96 -4.19 -9.97 -10.92
N LYS A 97 -3.87 -10.32 -12.18
CA LYS A 97 -2.96 -11.43 -12.49
C LYS A 97 -1.57 -11.16 -11.93
N ILE A 98 -1.04 -9.96 -12.14
CA ILE A 98 0.26 -9.56 -11.61
C ILE A 98 0.21 -9.53 -10.08
N LEU A 99 -0.71 -8.81 -9.45
CA LEU A 99 -0.81 -8.75 -7.99
C LEU A 99 -0.96 -10.12 -7.32
N ARG A 100 -1.64 -11.07 -7.97
CA ARG A 100 -1.69 -12.47 -7.54
C ARG A 100 -0.37 -13.20 -7.70
N ARG A 101 0.30 -13.07 -8.85
CA ARG A 101 1.61 -13.67 -9.12
C ARG A 101 2.64 -13.24 -8.08
N HIS A 102 2.61 -11.96 -7.69
CA HIS A 102 3.49 -11.40 -6.67
C HIS A 102 2.92 -11.56 -5.24
N LYS A 103 1.87 -12.38 -5.02
CA LYS A 103 1.31 -12.72 -3.71
C LYS A 103 0.77 -11.54 -2.88
N TYR A 104 0.33 -10.45 -3.51
CA TYR A 104 -0.38 -9.38 -2.82
C TYR A 104 -1.88 -9.67 -2.68
N VAL A 105 -2.45 -10.37 -3.67
CA VAL A 105 -3.88 -10.67 -3.78
C VAL A 105 -4.09 -12.16 -3.93
N GLU A 106 -5.14 -12.67 -3.31
CA GLU A 106 -5.66 -14.02 -3.51
C GLU A 106 -7.00 -13.98 -4.23
N ARG A 107 -7.31 -15.04 -4.98
CA ARG A 107 -8.61 -15.24 -5.63
C ARG A 107 -9.31 -16.40 -4.95
N ILE A 108 -10.44 -16.11 -4.32
CA ILE A 108 -11.28 -17.08 -3.63
C ILE A 108 -12.47 -17.41 -4.53
N VAL A 109 -12.79 -18.69 -4.63
CA VAL A 109 -14.03 -19.18 -5.21
C VAL A 109 -14.92 -19.60 -4.06
N GLU A 110 -16.05 -18.92 -3.90
CA GLU A 110 -17.07 -19.27 -2.93
C GLU A 110 -18.07 -20.19 -3.64
N ASP A 111 -18.15 -21.44 -3.17
CA ASP A 111 -19.08 -22.44 -3.69
C ASP A 111 -20.53 -22.12 -3.29
N GLY A 112 -21.47 -22.50 -4.17
CA GLY A 112 -22.91 -22.32 -3.98
C GLY A 112 -23.61 -21.77 -5.23
N PRO A 113 -24.95 -21.76 -5.28
CA PRO A 113 -25.70 -21.08 -6.32
C PRO A 113 -25.99 -19.61 -5.92
N PRO A 114 -25.45 -18.59 -6.61
CA PRO A 114 -24.51 -18.64 -7.73
C PRO A 114 -23.04 -18.76 -7.28
N LEU A 115 -22.19 -19.33 -8.14
CA LEU A 115 -20.74 -19.40 -7.93
C LEU A 115 -20.18 -17.98 -7.89
N ARG A 116 -19.46 -17.63 -6.82
CA ARG A 116 -18.91 -16.28 -6.64
C ARG A 116 -17.39 -16.29 -6.63
N VAL A 117 -16.82 -15.32 -7.34
CA VAL A 117 -15.38 -15.09 -7.36
C VAL A 117 -15.09 -13.80 -6.62
N ARG A 118 -14.23 -13.89 -5.61
CA ARG A 118 -13.76 -12.73 -4.85
C ARG A 118 -12.24 -12.64 -4.86
N TYR A 119 -11.77 -11.43 -4.62
CA TYR A 119 -10.38 -11.10 -4.41
C TYR A 119 -10.20 -10.57 -2.99
N THR A 120 -9.12 -10.99 -2.34
CA THR A 120 -8.75 -10.58 -0.97
C THR A 120 -7.27 -10.27 -0.92
N LEU A 121 -6.83 -9.50 0.08
CA LEU A 121 -5.41 -9.32 0.34
C LEU A 121 -4.83 -10.56 1.02
N THR A 122 -3.61 -10.91 0.64
CA THR A 122 -2.77 -11.78 1.47
C THR A 122 -2.27 -11.00 2.69
N LYS A 123 -1.55 -11.67 3.60
CA LYS A 123 -0.82 -10.97 4.66
C LYS A 123 0.13 -9.92 4.09
N MET A 124 0.92 -10.28 3.07
CA MET A 124 1.87 -9.37 2.45
C MET A 124 1.16 -8.16 1.83
N GLY A 125 0.05 -8.38 1.10
CA GLY A 125 -0.74 -7.29 0.53
C GLY A 125 -1.30 -6.35 1.59
N ARG A 126 -1.77 -6.89 2.71
CA ARG A 126 -2.26 -6.11 3.85
C ARG A 126 -1.15 -5.27 4.48
N ASP A 127 0.00 -5.87 4.76
CA ASP A 127 1.14 -5.18 5.38
C ASP A 127 1.66 -4.06 4.47
N THR A 128 1.74 -4.30 3.15
CA THR A 128 2.13 -3.26 2.18
C THR A 128 1.17 -2.08 2.17
N VAL A 129 -0.16 -2.30 2.22
CA VAL A 129 -1.12 -1.19 2.29
C VAL A 129 -0.95 -0.39 3.58
N LEU A 130 -0.76 -1.07 4.72
CA LEU A 130 -0.55 -0.41 6.00
C LEU A 130 0.71 0.46 6.01
N LEU A 131 1.77 0.03 5.33
CA LEU A 131 3.00 0.81 5.15
C LEU A 131 2.83 1.96 4.14
N ALA A 132 2.04 1.74 3.08
CA ALA A 132 1.77 2.77 2.06
C ALA A 132 0.81 3.85 2.56
N LEU A 133 -0.07 3.56 3.51
CA LEU A 133 -1.09 4.49 3.99
C LEU A 133 -0.52 5.81 4.55
N PRO A 134 0.46 5.79 5.48
CA PRO A 134 1.14 6.99 5.93
C PRO A 134 1.79 7.80 4.80
N LEU A 135 2.41 7.12 3.83
CA LEU A 135 3.03 7.75 2.66
C LEU A 135 1.99 8.48 1.80
N LEU A 136 0.91 7.79 1.45
CA LEU A 136 -0.18 8.36 0.64
C LEU A 136 -0.84 9.55 1.37
N TYR A 137 -1.07 9.42 2.67
CA TYR A 137 -1.62 10.50 3.49
C TYR A 137 -0.68 11.71 3.53
N TYR A 138 0.62 11.49 3.77
CA TYR A 138 1.62 12.57 3.77
C TYR A 138 1.70 13.27 2.42
N ALA A 139 1.77 12.51 1.33
CA ALA A 139 1.84 13.05 -0.02
C ALA A 139 0.60 13.88 -0.37
N SER A 140 -0.60 13.40 -0.02
CA SER A 140 -1.86 14.11 -0.31
C SER A 140 -2.02 15.45 0.42
N ARG A 141 -1.28 15.66 1.53
CA ARG A 141 -1.28 16.95 2.23
C ARG A 141 -0.54 18.05 1.46
N LEU A 142 0.40 17.68 0.60
CA LEU A 142 1.15 18.64 -0.20
C LEU A 142 0.30 19.24 -1.33
N ASP A 143 -0.79 18.58 -1.72
CA ASP A 143 -1.74 19.05 -2.74
C ASP A 143 -2.84 19.97 -2.19
N MET A 144 -2.90 20.20 -0.87
CA MET A 144 -3.92 21.03 -0.20
C MET A 144 -3.45 22.45 0.14
N HIS A 145 -2.41 22.95 -0.54
CA HIS A 145 -1.90 24.32 -0.43
C HIS A 145 -1.95 25.05 -1.76
#